data_AF-A0A959V1K4-F1
#
_entry.id   AF-A0A959V1K4-F1
#
_cell.length_a   1.000
_cell.length_b   1.000
_cell.length_c   1.000
_cell.angle_alpha   90.00
_cell.angle_beta   90.00
_cell.angle_gamma   90.00
#
_symmetry.space_group_name_H-M   'P 1'
#
loop_
_entity.id
_entity.type
_entity.pdbx_description
1 polymer ?
#
loop_
_entity_poly.entity_id
_entity_poly.type
_entity_poly.pdbx_seq_one_letter_code
_entity_poly.pdbx_strand_id
1 'polypeptide(L)'
;MLWVTNAILPAHEHFISNLVRQKLLEGTDGITVTPRPAGPVHVLYLPENEIHELGLLYVNYVLRLHGHRTIYLGQSVPRQDLLQVEGLFQDELVLVTLLMANPPPDELQG
;
A
#
# COMPACT_ATOMS: atom_id res chain seq x y z
N MET A 1 -23.25 3.73 -13.83
CA MET A 1 -22.62 2.44 -13.47
C MET A 1 -22.10 1.76 -14.74
N LEU A 2 -20.85 2.05 -15.13
CA LEU A 2 -20.23 1.50 -16.37
C LEU A 2 -19.75 0.04 -16.21
N TRP A 3 -19.67 -0.45 -14.97
CA TRP A 3 -19.33 -1.83 -14.63
C TRP A 3 -20.48 -2.80 -14.96
N VAL A 4 -21.73 -2.36 -14.77
CA VAL A 4 -22.94 -3.16 -15.05
C VAL A 4 -23.19 -3.33 -16.56
N THR A 5 -22.58 -2.49 -17.40
CA THR A 5 -22.75 -2.54 -18.86
C THR A 5 -21.69 -3.39 -19.57
N ASN A 6 -20.79 -4.07 -18.85
CA ASN A 6 -19.67 -4.85 -19.42
C ASN A 6 -18.77 -4.05 -20.38
N ALA A 7 -18.71 -2.71 -20.21
CA ALA A 7 -17.99 -1.80 -21.10
C ALA A 7 -16.51 -1.64 -20.72
N ILE A 8 -16.11 -2.12 -19.54
CA ILE A 8 -14.74 -2.06 -19.01
C ILE A 8 -14.23 -3.48 -18.88
N LEU A 9 -13.29 -3.86 -19.75
CA LEU A 9 -12.59 -5.14 -19.68
C LEU A 9 -11.59 -5.10 -18.51
N PRO A 10 -11.20 -6.25 -17.91
CA PRO A 10 -10.11 -6.32 -16.94
C PRO A 10 -8.82 -5.66 -17.44
N ALA A 11 -8.57 -5.70 -18.75
CA ALA A 11 -7.46 -4.99 -19.39
C ALA A 11 -7.51 -3.47 -19.20
N HIS A 12 -8.70 -2.85 -19.23
CA HIS A 12 -8.86 -1.41 -18.97
C HIS A 12 -8.60 -1.08 -17.50
N GLU A 13 -9.06 -1.93 -16.59
CA GLU A 13 -8.77 -1.78 -15.16
C GLU A 13 -7.26 -1.87 -14.90
N HIS A 14 -6.59 -2.90 -15.42
CA HIS A 14 -5.14 -3.03 -15.31
C HIS A 14 -4.41 -1.83 -15.92
N PHE A 15 -4.85 -1.35 -17.09
CA PHE A 15 -4.23 -0.20 -17.74
C PHE A 15 -4.29 1.06 -16.86
N ILE A 16 -5.47 1.40 -16.33
CA ILE A 16 -5.66 2.57 -15.49
C ILE A 16 -4.96 2.41 -14.14
N SER A 17 -5.09 1.25 -13.49
CA SER A 17 -4.40 0.93 -12.24
C SER A 17 -2.90 1.11 -12.36
N ASN A 18 -2.29 0.64 -13.45
CA ASN A 18 -0.86 0.83 -13.71
C ASN A 18 -0.48 2.28 -13.99
N LEU A 19 -1.35 3.07 -14.62
CA LEU A 19 -1.11 4.50 -14.82
C LEU A 19 -1.13 5.27 -13.49
N VAL A 20 -2.10 4.96 -12.62
CA VAL A 20 -2.18 5.53 -11.27
C VAL A 20 -0.95 5.12 -10.45
N ARG A 21 -0.54 3.85 -10.51
CA ARG A 21 0.67 3.35 -9.85
C ARG A 21 1.90 4.18 -10.24
N GLN A 22 2.11 4.39 -11.54
CA GLN A 22 3.23 5.18 -12.04
C GLN A 22 3.23 6.60 -11.47
N LYS A 23 2.06 7.25 -11.42
CA LYS A 23 1.93 8.60 -10.88
C LYS A 23 2.18 8.67 -9.38
N LEU A 24 1.76 7.65 -8.62
CA LEU A 24 2.05 7.57 -7.19
C LEU A 24 3.55 7.37 -6.94
N LEU A 25 4.22 6.50 -7.71
CA LEU A 25 5.66 6.29 -7.60
C LEU A 25 6.45 7.55 -7.95
N GLU A 26 6.14 8.17 -9.09
CA GLU A 26 6.74 9.44 -9.53
C GLU A 26 6.51 10.55 -8.49
N GLY A 27 5.26 10.70 -8.03
CA GLY A 27 4.90 11.70 -7.03
C GLY A 27 5.59 11.46 -5.69
N THR A 28 5.78 10.20 -5.29
CA THR A 28 6.46 9.84 -4.04
C THR A 28 7.97 10.07 -4.11
N ASP A 29 8.59 9.75 -5.24
CA ASP A 29 10.01 10.00 -5.47
C ASP A 29 10.33 11.51 -5.52
N GLY A 30 9.44 12.30 -6.12
CA GLY A 30 9.58 13.76 -6.20
C GLY A 30 9.42 14.53 -4.88
N ILE A 31 9.14 13.86 -3.76
CA ILE A 31 8.99 14.52 -2.46
C ILE A 31 10.37 14.93 -1.93
N THR A 32 10.60 16.25 -1.89
CA THR A 32 11.82 16.86 -1.33
C THR A 32 11.72 17.20 0.15
N VAL A 33 10.56 16.94 0.77
CA VAL A 33 10.32 17.18 2.20
C VAL A 33 11.29 16.35 3.02
N THR A 34 12.06 17.02 3.89
CA THR A 34 12.97 16.34 4.82
C THR A 34 12.14 15.61 5.89
N PRO A 35 12.38 14.30 6.11
CA PRO A 35 11.69 13.58 7.17
C PRO A 35 11.96 14.21 8.53
N ARG A 36 10.94 14.22 9.40
CA ARG A 36 11.12 14.68 10.78
C ARG A 36 12.18 13.84 11.49
N PRO A 37 13.08 14.47 12.28
CA PRO A 37 14.15 13.75 12.98
C PRO A 37 13.62 12.88 14.13
N ALA A 38 12.39 13.12 14.60
CA ALA A 38 11.76 12.41 15.70
C ALA A 38 10.36 11.89 15.30
N GLY A 39 9.91 10.84 15.99
CA GLY A 39 8.61 10.19 15.80
C GLY A 39 8.75 8.79 15.19
N PRO A 40 7.67 7.98 15.17
CA PRO A 40 7.77 6.57 14.76
C PRO A 40 8.13 6.39 13.28
N VAL A 41 8.73 5.25 12.97
CA VAL A 41 8.94 4.79 11.59
C VAL A 41 7.73 3.97 11.16
N HIS A 42 7.07 4.39 10.08
CA HIS A 42 5.90 3.70 9.55
C HIS A 42 6.37 2.62 8.59
N VAL A 43 6.07 1.36 8.87
CA VAL A 43 6.42 0.22 8.03
C VAL A 43 5.18 -0.21 7.27
N LEU A 44 5.18 0.01 5.96
CA LEU A 44 4.06 -0.24 5.07
C LEU A 44 4.24 -1.58 4.38
N TYR A 45 3.28 -2.48 4.58
CA TYR A 45 3.28 -3.81 3.98
C TYR A 45 1.85 -4.30 3.71
N LEU A 46 1.73 -5.33 2.86
CA LEU A 46 0.54 -6.17 2.79
C LEU A 46 0.91 -7.59 3.25
N PRO A 47 0.04 -8.27 4.01
CA PRO A 47 0.29 -9.64 4.41
C PRO A 47 0.27 -10.60 3.21
N GLU A 48 0.67 -11.84 3.45
CA GLU A 48 0.66 -12.91 2.46
C GLU A 48 -0.66 -12.97 1.68
N ASN A 49 -0.55 -13.11 0.36
CA ASN A 49 -1.65 -13.22 -0.59
C ASN A 49 -2.48 -11.94 -0.82
N GLU A 50 -2.15 -10.82 -0.18
CA GLU A 50 -2.75 -9.52 -0.48
C GLU A 50 -1.87 -8.75 -1.48
N ILE A 51 -2.44 -8.49 -2.66
CA ILE A 51 -1.75 -7.92 -3.82
C ILE A 51 -2.29 -6.53 -4.21
N HIS A 52 -3.34 -6.04 -3.54
CA HIS A 52 -3.95 -4.74 -3.85
C HIS A 52 -3.10 -3.58 -3.29
N GLU A 53 -1.97 -3.31 -3.94
CA GLU A 53 -0.92 -2.37 -3.47
C GLU A 53 -1.23 -0.88 -3.67
N LEU A 54 -2.19 -0.51 -4.53
CA LEU A 54 -2.42 0.90 -4.89
C LEU A 54 -2.77 1.77 -3.68
N GLY A 55 -3.60 1.25 -2.77
CA GLY A 55 -3.92 1.94 -1.53
C GLY A 55 -2.68 2.14 -0.66
N LEU A 56 -1.81 1.14 -0.59
CA LEU A 56 -0.59 1.20 0.23
C LEU A 56 0.39 2.22 -0.32
N LEU A 57 0.56 2.27 -1.65
CA LEU A 57 1.36 3.30 -2.34
C LEU A 57 0.82 4.72 -2.05
N TYR A 58 -0.50 4.90 -2.06
CA TYR A 58 -1.10 6.19 -1.75
C TYR A 58 -0.85 6.61 -0.29
N VAL A 59 -0.98 5.69 0.67
CA VAL A 59 -0.65 5.98 2.08
C VAL A 59 0.83 6.32 2.22
N ASN A 60 1.73 5.62 1.54
CA ASN A 60 3.16 5.93 1.53
C ASN A 60 3.42 7.36 1.03
N TYR A 61 2.79 7.73 -0.08
CA TYR A 61 2.87 9.06 -0.67
C TYR A 61 2.44 10.13 0.36
N VAL A 62 1.27 9.96 0.98
CA VAL A 62 0.73 10.92 1.95
C VAL A 62 1.62 11.04 3.19
N LEU A 63 2.11 9.93 3.73
CA LEU A 63 3.01 9.93 4.89
C LEU A 63 4.32 10.67 4.57
N ARG A 64 4.94 10.38 3.43
CA ARG A 64 6.15 11.07 2.98
C ARG A 64 5.90 12.54 2.71
N LEU A 65 4.76 12.90 2.14
CA LEU A 65 4.39 14.30 1.85
C LEU A 65 4.32 15.13 3.13
N HIS A 66 3.87 14.53 4.23
CA HIS A 66 3.81 15.16 5.54
C HIS A 66 5.10 15.00 6.37
N GLY A 67 6.19 14.50 5.77
CA GLY A 67 7.50 14.36 6.42
C GLY A 67 7.58 13.24 7.46
N HIS A 68 6.71 12.23 7.42
CA HIS A 68 6.86 11.03 8.24
C HIS A 68 7.97 10.13 7.69
N ARG A 69 8.66 9.41 8.58
CA ARG A 69 9.61 8.37 8.22
C ARG A 69 8.84 7.11 7.81
N THR A 70 9.13 6.59 6.62
CA THR A 70 8.42 5.43 6.04
C THR A 70 9.41 4.39 5.52
N ILE A 71 9.10 3.12 5.74
CA ILE A 71 9.74 1.97 5.08
C ILE A 71 8.64 1.27 4.29
N TYR A 72 8.80 1.16 2.97
CA TYR A 72 7.83 0.50 2.10
C TYR A 72 8.33 -0.91 1.75
N LEU A 73 7.77 -1.92 2.40
CA LEU A 73 8.09 -3.34 2.14
C LEU A 73 7.30 -3.89 0.95
N GLY A 74 6.10 -3.36 0.71
CA GLY A 74 5.25 -3.75 -0.41
C GLY A 74 4.34 -4.93 -0.10
N GLN A 75 4.00 -5.69 -1.13
CA GLN A 75 2.96 -6.71 -1.08
C GLN A 75 3.47 -8.09 -0.63
N SER A 76 2.55 -8.95 -0.16
CA SER A 76 2.82 -10.35 0.17
C SER A 76 3.99 -10.59 1.13
N VAL A 77 4.10 -9.80 2.20
CA VAL A 77 5.18 -9.93 3.20
C VAL A 77 4.79 -10.96 4.27
N PRO A 78 5.57 -12.05 4.43
CA PRO A 78 5.34 -13.03 5.49
C PRO A 78 5.46 -12.43 6.88
N ARG A 79 4.63 -12.89 7.81
CA ARG A 79 4.66 -12.40 9.21
C ARG A 79 6.04 -12.58 9.85
N GLN A 80 6.73 -13.66 9.51
CA GLN A 80 8.04 -13.99 10.07
C GLN A 80 9.11 -12.96 9.68
N ASP A 81 8.99 -12.35 8.50
CA ASP A 81 9.92 -11.33 8.01
C ASP A 81 9.67 -9.98 8.70
N LEU A 82 8.43 -9.69 9.08
CA LEU A 82 8.10 -8.49 9.86
C LEU A 82 8.77 -8.48 11.25
N LEU A 83 8.89 -9.65 11.88
CA LEU A 83 9.59 -9.79 13.16
C LEU A 83 11.09 -9.52 13.02
N GLN A 84 11.67 -9.91 11.88
CA GLN A 84 13.07 -9.60 11.58
C GLN A 84 13.26 -8.09 11.39
N VAL A 85 12.34 -7.43 10.67
CA VAL A 85 12.35 -5.97 10.50
C VAL A 85 12.28 -5.28 11.86
N GLU A 86 11.40 -5.71 12.77
CA GLU A 86 11.31 -5.14 14.12
C GLU A 86 12.63 -5.20 14.87
N GLY A 87 13.38 -6.30 14.77
CA GLY A 87 14.70 -6.44 15.40
C GLY A 87 15.81 -5.56 14.82
N LEU A 88 15.63 -4.98 13.63
CA LEU A 88 16.65 -4.14 12.98
C LEU A 88 16.58 -2.66 13.40
N PHE A 89 15.46 -2.21 13.96
CA PHE A 89 15.25 -0.81 14.31
C PHE A 89 15.17 -0.62 15.82
N GLN A 90 15.75 0.48 16.30
CA GLN A 90 15.66 0.90 17.70
C GLN A 90 14.55 1.94 17.92
N ASP A 91 14.01 2.49 16.84
CA ASP A 91 12.90 3.44 16.85
C ASP A 91 11.56 2.72 17.10
N GLU A 92 10.57 3.45 17.62
CA GLU A 92 9.18 2.99 17.64
C GLU A 92 8.69 2.71 16.21
N LEU A 93 8.18 1.52 15.97
CA LEU A 93 7.63 1.10 14.68
C LEU A 93 6.11 1.13 14.68
N VAL A 94 5.53 1.70 13.63
CA VAL A 94 4.09 1.65 13.36
C VAL A 94 3.87 0.81 12.11
N LEU A 95 3.28 -0.37 12.29
CA LEU A 95 2.92 -1.26 11.20
C LEU A 95 1.64 -0.77 10.51
N VAL A 96 1.71 -0.55 9.20
CA VAL A 96 0.60 -0.04 8.38
C VAL A 96 0.29 -1.05 7.29
N THR A 97 -0.96 -1.50 7.23
CA THR A 97 -1.47 -2.44 6.23
C THR A 97 -2.86 -2.03 5.77
N LEU A 98 -3.23 -2.47 4.57
CA LEU A 98 -4.56 -2.35 4.01
C LEU A 98 -5.03 -3.75 3.60
N LEU A 99 -6.30 -4.04 3.83
CA LEU A 99 -6.89 -5.34 3.52
C LEU A 99 -8.17 -5.09 2.73
N MET A 100 -8.29 -5.77 1.59
CA MET A 100 -9.57 -5.85 0.91
C MET A 100 -10.40 -6.93 1.60
N ALA A 101 -11.55 -6.56 2.13
CA ALA A 101 -12.52 -7.56 2.55
C ALA A 101 -13.02 -8.28 1.29
N ASN A 102 -12.54 -9.51 1.08
CA ASN A 102 -13.12 -10.37 0.06
C ASN A 102 -14.20 -11.20 0.78
N PRO A 103 -15.50 -10.85 0.65
CA PRO A 103 -16.54 -11.68 1.22
C PRO A 103 -16.44 -13.08 0.59
N PRO A 104 -16.60 -14.16 1.37
CA PRO A 104 -16.59 -15.51 0.83
C PRO A 104 -17.64 -15.61 -0.29
N PRO A 105 -17.39 -16.40 -1.35
CA PRO A 105 -18.30 -16.51 -2.50
C PRO A 105 -19.76 -16.82 -2.11
N ASP A 106 -19.95 -17.47 -0.97
CA ASP A 106 -21.25 -17.92 -0.46
C ASP A 106 -22.14 -16.79 0.07
N GLU A 107 -21.60 -15.59 0.30
CA GLU A 107 -22.37 -14.40 0.73
C GLU A 107 -22.79 -13.49 -0.44
N LEU A 108 -22.44 -13.85 -1.68
CA LEU A 108 -22.71 -13.04 -2.88
C LEU A 108 -23.99 -13.44 -3.65
N GLN A 109 -24.75 -14.43 -3.15
CA GLN A 109 -26.05 -14.80 -3.72
C GLN A 109 -27.19 -14.30 -2.82
N GLY A 110 -27.61 -13.06 -3.09
CA GLY A 110 -28.90 -12.50 -2.65
C GLY A 110 -29.89 -12.48 -3.80
#